data_AF-A0A9E1UZF5-F1
#
_entry.id   AF-A0A9E1UZF5-F1
#
_cell.length_a   1.000
_cell.length_b   1.000
_cell.length_c   1.000
_cell.angle_alpha   90.00
_cell.angle_beta   90.00
_cell.angle_gamma   90.00
#
_symmetry.space_group_name_H-M   'P 1'
#
loop_
_entity.id
_entity.type
_entity.pdbx_description
1 polymer ?
#
loop_
_entity_poly.entity_id
_entity_poly.type
_entity_poly.pdbx_seq_one_letter_code
_entity_poly.pdbx_strand_id
1 'polypeptide(L)'
;MGYESISKKDLIGKIKENRTILESLISNIPESDMSTPVEGDWTVKDIFSHIIAWEQNMIRWMNITLAGGAPDDFPETREAVDALNEFQFQRDKGNDLDDVLSHLSTSYAQSLSFAEKVDEFAINDADVFAWREGRPLWYIIAANTYWHYEEHFELFQKWNVK
;
A
#
# COMPACT_ATOMS: atom_id res chain seq x y z
N MET A 1 -15.14 15.89 -13.51
CA MET A 1 -15.49 15.80 -12.09
C MET A 1 -14.18 15.93 -11.33
N GLY A 2 -14.04 16.93 -10.47
CA GLY A 2 -12.80 17.11 -9.69
C GLY A 2 -12.71 16.06 -8.57
N TYR A 3 -11.50 15.79 -8.10
CA TYR A 3 -11.30 14.98 -6.90
C TYR A 3 -11.84 15.74 -5.68
N GLU A 4 -12.59 15.06 -4.81
CA GLU A 4 -12.97 15.64 -3.52
C GLU A 4 -11.71 15.80 -2.65
N SER A 5 -11.65 16.91 -1.90
CA SER A 5 -10.60 17.12 -0.91
C SER A 5 -10.82 16.24 0.31
N ILE A 6 -9.76 15.74 0.91
CA ILE A 6 -9.78 15.00 2.17
C ILE A 6 -9.02 15.77 3.25
N SER A 7 -9.58 15.85 4.46
CA SER A 7 -8.84 16.43 5.57
C SER A 7 -7.69 15.50 5.98
N LYS A 8 -6.58 16.05 6.46
CA LYS A 8 -5.48 15.23 6.99
C LYS A 8 -5.97 14.29 8.09
N LYS A 9 -6.85 14.77 8.96
CA LYS A 9 -7.43 13.98 10.05
C LYS A 9 -8.20 12.76 9.51
N ASP A 10 -9.01 12.93 8.48
CA ASP A 10 -9.81 11.84 7.91
C ASP A 10 -8.93 10.85 7.15
N LEU A 11 -7.94 11.34 6.40
CA LEU A 11 -6.95 10.48 5.73
C LEU A 11 -6.25 9.57 6.74
N ILE A 12 -5.68 10.15 7.80
CA ILE A 12 -5.00 9.39 8.86
C ILE A 12 -5.95 8.45 9.60
N GLY A 13 -7.18 8.89 9.86
CA GLY A 13 -8.23 8.06 10.46
C GLY A 13 -8.49 6.80 9.63
N LYS A 14 -8.70 6.95 8.32
CA LYS A 14 -8.93 5.83 7.39
C LYS A 14 -7.77 4.86 7.31
N ILE A 15 -6.53 5.37 7.27
CA ILE A 15 -5.31 4.54 7.27
C ILE A 15 -5.27 3.67 8.52
N LYS A 16 -5.46 4.27 9.71
CA LYS A 16 -5.43 3.56 11.00
C LYS A 16 -6.55 2.54 11.12
N GLU A 17 -7.77 2.92 10.74
CA GLU A 17 -8.94 2.05 10.78
C GLU A 17 -8.76 0.81 9.91
N ASN A 18 -8.45 1.00 8.62
CA ASN A 18 -8.32 -0.11 7.68
C ASN A 18 -7.12 -0.99 8.01
N ARG A 19 -6.01 -0.41 8.50
CA ARG A 19 -4.89 -1.21 8.97
C ARG A 19 -5.27 -2.08 10.17
N THR A 20 -5.99 -1.52 11.14
CA THR A 20 -6.45 -2.27 12.33
C THR A 20 -7.36 -3.43 11.92
N ILE A 21 -8.27 -3.19 10.97
CA ILE A 21 -9.17 -4.22 10.43
C ILE A 21 -8.35 -5.34 9.77
N LEU A 22 -7.40 -5.00 8.91
CA LEU A 22 -6.53 -5.97 8.25
C LEU A 22 -5.68 -6.77 9.26
N GLU A 23 -5.05 -6.11 10.23
CA GLU A 23 -4.24 -6.75 11.28
C GLU A 23 -5.08 -7.69 12.16
N SER A 24 -6.35 -7.36 12.42
CA SER A 24 -7.24 -8.23 13.17
C SER A 24 -7.53 -9.55 12.45
N LEU A 25 -7.54 -9.54 11.11
CA LEU A 25 -7.71 -10.74 10.31
C LEU A 25 -6.40 -11.53 10.24
N ILE A 26 -5.29 -10.84 9.95
CA ILE A 26 -3.95 -11.44 9.81
C ILE A 26 -3.48 -12.11 11.11
N SER A 27 -3.75 -11.51 12.27
CA SER A 27 -3.35 -12.07 13.58
C SER A 27 -4.03 -13.39 13.94
N ASN A 28 -5.10 -13.75 13.23
CA ASN A 28 -5.79 -15.03 13.38
C ASN A 28 -5.29 -16.11 12.40
N ILE A 29 -4.39 -15.78 11.46
CA ILE A 29 -3.83 -16.75 10.52
C ILE A 29 -2.72 -17.53 11.23
N PRO A 30 -2.83 -18.86 11.35
CA PRO A 30 -1.78 -19.66 11.99
C PRO A 30 -0.52 -19.68 11.11
N GLU A 31 0.64 -19.80 11.75
CA GLU A 31 1.93 -19.87 11.05
C GLU A 31 1.98 -21.00 10.00
N SER A 32 1.29 -22.11 10.25
CA SER A 32 1.17 -23.24 9.32
C SER A 32 0.55 -22.87 7.98
N ASP A 33 -0.26 -21.82 7.94
CA ASP A 33 -0.96 -21.39 6.73
C ASP A 33 -0.21 -20.27 5.99
N MET A 34 0.93 -19.80 6.50
CA MET A 34 1.68 -18.70 5.89
C MET A 34 2.20 -19.04 4.48
N SER A 35 2.42 -20.33 4.21
CA SER A 35 2.81 -20.85 2.90
C SER A 35 1.62 -21.37 2.06
N THR A 36 0.39 -21.20 2.53
CA THR A 36 -0.81 -21.64 1.81
C THR A 36 -1.14 -20.63 0.70
N PRO A 37 -1.41 -21.10 -0.54
CA PRO A 37 -1.86 -20.23 -1.62
C PRO A 37 -3.20 -19.54 -1.31
N VAL A 38 -3.26 -18.25 -1.59
CA VAL A 38 -4.43 -17.36 -1.40
C VAL A 38 -5.02 -16.97 -2.75
N GLU A 39 -4.17 -16.48 -3.67
CA GLU A 39 -4.55 -16.06 -5.02
C GLU A 39 -3.53 -16.58 -6.04
N GLY A 40 -3.95 -17.50 -6.91
CA GLY A 40 -3.02 -18.17 -7.81
C GLY A 40 -1.88 -18.86 -7.05
N ASP A 41 -0.65 -18.48 -7.36
CA ASP A 41 0.57 -18.99 -6.71
C ASP A 41 1.00 -18.17 -5.48
N TRP A 42 0.30 -17.08 -5.16
CA TRP A 42 0.68 -16.18 -4.07
C TRP A 42 0.21 -16.76 -2.75
N THR A 43 1.17 -16.97 -1.84
CA THR A 43 0.90 -17.42 -0.48
C THR A 43 0.48 -16.26 0.42
N VAL A 44 -0.02 -16.55 1.63
CA VAL A 44 -0.28 -15.52 2.65
C VAL A 44 0.95 -14.62 2.88
N LYS A 45 2.14 -15.22 2.99
CA LYS A 45 3.42 -14.50 3.15
C LYS A 45 3.71 -13.58 1.96
N ASP A 46 3.39 -14.03 0.74
CA ASP A 46 3.62 -13.24 -0.47
C ASP A 46 2.68 -12.02 -0.53
N ILE A 47 1.43 -12.18 -0.08
CA ILE A 47 0.48 -11.06 0.05
C ILE A 47 0.99 -10.02 1.06
N PHE A 48 1.57 -10.43 2.19
CA PHE A 48 2.18 -9.49 3.14
C PHE A 48 3.37 -8.76 2.52
N SER A 49 4.23 -9.49 1.81
CA SER A 49 5.37 -8.91 1.09
C SER A 49 4.92 -7.89 0.05
N HIS A 50 3.82 -8.16 -0.66
CA HIS A 50 3.23 -7.22 -1.61
C HIS A 50 2.69 -5.95 -0.96
N ILE A 51 1.98 -6.06 0.17
CA ILE A 51 1.52 -4.89 0.93
C ILE A 51 2.71 -4.02 1.35
N ILE A 52 3.75 -4.64 1.93
CA ILE A 52 5.00 -3.95 2.29
C ILE A 52 5.59 -3.24 1.07
N ALA A 53 5.68 -3.93 -0.07
CA ALA A 53 6.33 -3.40 -1.26
C ALA A 53 5.62 -2.16 -1.83
N TRP A 54 4.28 -2.14 -1.84
CA TRP A 54 3.50 -0.97 -2.27
C TRP A 54 3.57 0.20 -1.28
N GLU A 55 3.53 -0.07 0.03
CA GLU A 55 3.78 0.93 1.08
C GLU A 55 5.15 1.60 0.89
N GLN A 56 6.21 0.83 0.63
CA GLN A 56 7.56 1.37 0.42
C GLN A 56 7.69 2.13 -0.92
N ASN A 57 7.07 1.64 -1.99
CA ASN A 57 7.01 2.34 -3.27
C ASN A 57 6.32 3.69 -3.13
N MET A 58 5.17 3.72 -2.44
CA MET A 58 4.43 4.93 -2.15
C MET A 58 5.33 5.99 -1.49
N ILE A 59 6.03 5.62 -0.41
CA ILE A 59 6.95 6.54 0.29
C ILE A 59 8.02 7.08 -0.66
N ARG A 60 8.64 6.21 -1.47
CA ARG A 60 9.68 6.60 -2.43
C ARG A 60 9.14 7.56 -3.49
N TRP A 61 8.05 7.22 -4.16
CA TRP A 61 7.42 8.03 -5.20
C TRP A 61 6.98 9.38 -4.65
N MET A 62 6.41 9.39 -3.45
CA MET A 62 5.96 10.61 -2.81
C MET A 62 7.13 11.51 -2.41
N ASN A 63 8.24 10.97 -1.91
CA ASN A 63 9.45 11.76 -1.63
C ASN A 63 10.02 12.42 -2.90
N ILE A 64 10.09 11.69 -4.01
CA ILE A 64 10.51 12.25 -5.31
C ILE A 64 9.56 13.37 -5.73
N THR A 65 8.25 13.16 -5.56
CA THR A 65 7.21 14.12 -5.95
C THR A 65 7.29 15.40 -5.12
N LEU A 66 7.42 15.28 -3.80
CA LEU A 66 7.55 16.42 -2.88
C LEU A 66 8.85 17.20 -3.10
N ALA A 67 9.88 16.58 -3.67
CA ALA A 67 11.10 17.27 -4.12
C ALA A 67 10.95 17.97 -5.49
N GLY A 68 9.77 17.93 -6.10
CA GLY A 68 9.47 18.53 -7.41
C GLY A 68 9.81 17.62 -8.61
N GLY A 69 10.16 16.36 -8.36
CA GLY A 69 10.43 15.37 -9.39
C GLY A 69 9.18 14.59 -9.84
N ALA A 70 9.34 13.81 -10.90
CA ALA A 70 8.41 12.78 -11.33
C ALA A 70 9.12 11.42 -11.20
N PRO A 71 8.55 10.41 -10.51
CA PRO A 71 9.17 9.09 -10.46
C PRO A 71 9.08 8.39 -11.81
N ASP A 72 10.23 8.02 -12.39
CA ASP A 72 10.30 7.37 -13.71
C ASP A 72 9.68 5.96 -13.76
N ASP A 73 9.50 5.34 -12.59
CA ASP A 73 8.97 3.99 -12.45
C ASP A 73 7.57 3.93 -11.81
N PHE A 74 6.85 5.07 -11.81
CA PHE A 74 5.44 5.08 -11.40
C PHE A 74 4.58 4.32 -12.43
N PRO A 75 3.84 3.27 -12.04
CA PRO A 75 3.07 2.48 -12.99
C PRO A 75 1.76 3.20 -13.38
N GLU A 76 1.64 3.62 -14.64
CA GLU A 76 0.46 4.37 -15.11
C GLU A 76 -0.64 3.50 -15.74
N THR A 77 -0.30 2.28 -16.18
CA THR A 77 -1.23 1.35 -16.84
C THR A 77 -1.42 0.09 -16.00
N ARG A 78 -2.50 -0.64 -16.26
CA ARG A 78 -2.73 -1.92 -15.60
C ARG A 78 -1.60 -2.92 -15.89
N GLU A 79 -1.11 -2.93 -17.13
CA GLU A 79 0.00 -3.78 -17.55
C GLU A 79 1.30 -3.43 -16.81
N ALA A 80 1.55 -2.14 -16.54
CA ALA A 80 2.70 -1.70 -15.76
C ALA A 80 2.57 -2.08 -14.28
N VAL A 81 1.36 -2.00 -13.72
CA VAL A 81 1.04 -2.47 -12.36
C VAL A 81 1.29 -3.98 -12.26
N ASP A 82 0.78 -4.77 -13.21
CA ASP A 82 0.95 -6.22 -13.23
C ASP A 82 2.42 -6.61 -13.40
N ALA A 83 3.17 -5.91 -14.26
CA ALA A 83 4.61 -6.11 -14.42
C ALA A 83 5.41 -5.78 -13.15
N LEU A 84 5.04 -4.71 -12.45
CA LEU A 84 5.65 -4.33 -11.18
C LEU A 84 5.34 -5.37 -10.09
N ASN A 85 4.10 -5.83 -10.01
CA ASN A 85 3.67 -6.89 -9.08
C ASN A 85 4.47 -8.18 -9.31
N GLU A 86 4.61 -8.62 -10.56
CA GLU A 86 5.39 -9.81 -10.89
C GLU A 86 6.88 -9.64 -10.52
N PHE A 87 7.46 -8.49 -10.85
CA PHE A 87 8.84 -8.19 -10.46
C PHE A 87 9.05 -8.24 -8.94
N GLN A 88 8.15 -7.61 -8.18
CA GLN A 88 8.21 -7.60 -6.72
C GLN A 88 7.97 -8.99 -6.13
N PHE A 89 7.04 -9.76 -6.67
CA PHE A 89 6.78 -11.13 -6.28
C PHE A 89 8.04 -12.00 -6.44
N GLN A 90 8.68 -11.97 -7.62
CA GLN A 90 9.91 -12.76 -7.84
C GLN A 90 11.07 -12.32 -6.93
N ARG A 91 11.17 -11.02 -6.64
CA ARG A 91 12.17 -10.46 -5.72
C ARG A 91 11.94 -10.95 -4.28
N ASP A 92 10.70 -10.96 -3.82
CA ASP A 92 10.37 -11.10 -2.39
C ASP A 92 9.94 -12.52 -1.98
N LYS A 93 9.58 -13.39 -2.95
CA LYS A 93 9.12 -14.77 -2.70
C LYS A 93 10.04 -15.58 -1.78
N GLY A 94 11.35 -15.32 -1.86
CA GLY A 94 12.38 -15.99 -1.07
C GLY A 94 12.60 -15.44 0.35
N ASN A 95 11.94 -14.36 0.75
CA ASN A 95 12.12 -13.74 2.05
C ASN A 95 11.67 -14.66 3.20
N ASP A 96 12.36 -14.59 4.33
CA ASP A 96 12.01 -15.33 5.54
C ASP A 96 10.71 -14.81 6.15
N LEU A 97 9.93 -15.70 6.77
CA LEU A 97 8.64 -15.34 7.36
C LEU A 97 8.79 -14.32 8.50
N ASP A 98 9.79 -14.50 9.37
CA ASP A 98 10.01 -13.60 10.51
C ASP A 98 10.39 -12.19 10.03
N ASP A 99 11.20 -12.12 8.97
CA ASP A 99 11.56 -10.85 8.32
C ASP A 99 10.33 -10.19 7.71
N VAL A 100 9.48 -10.95 7.01
CA VAL A 100 8.23 -10.41 6.41
C VAL A 100 7.29 -9.88 7.50
N LEU A 101 7.08 -10.61 8.59
CA LEU A 101 6.21 -10.19 9.70
C LEU A 101 6.76 -8.93 10.41
N SER A 102 8.08 -8.89 10.63
CA SER A 102 8.76 -7.71 11.19
C SER A 102 8.61 -6.49 10.28
N HIS A 103 8.85 -6.67 8.98
CA HIS A 103 8.72 -5.61 7.99
C HIS A 103 7.29 -5.13 7.82
N LEU A 104 6.29 -6.02 7.95
CA LEU A 104 4.86 -5.65 7.82
C LEU A 104 4.46 -4.57 8.83
N SER A 105 4.93 -4.67 10.07
CA SER A 105 4.67 -3.65 11.10
C SER A 105 5.47 -2.35 10.86
N THR A 106 6.73 -2.50 10.42
CA THR A 106 7.65 -1.39 10.19
C THR A 106 7.22 -0.53 9.00
N SER A 107 6.83 -1.17 7.90
CA SER A 107 6.39 -0.50 6.68
C SER A 107 5.12 0.31 6.89
N TYR A 108 4.18 -0.23 7.68
CA TYR A 108 2.98 0.50 8.09
C TYR A 108 3.33 1.72 8.95
N ALA A 109 4.17 1.56 9.96
CA ALA A 109 4.58 2.68 10.82
C ALA A 109 5.26 3.80 10.02
N GLN A 110 6.09 3.44 9.03
CA GLN A 110 6.71 4.39 8.11
C GLN A 110 5.67 5.09 7.22
N SER A 111 4.73 4.34 6.64
CA SER A 111 3.66 4.86 5.78
C SER A 111 2.75 5.82 6.52
N LEU A 112 2.35 5.46 7.74
CA LEU A 112 1.56 6.32 8.60
C LEU A 112 2.34 7.58 9.00
N SER A 113 3.59 7.43 9.45
CA SER A 113 4.42 8.59 9.82
C SER A 113 4.65 9.52 8.63
N PHE A 114 4.79 8.96 7.43
CA PHE A 114 4.89 9.72 6.20
C PHE A 114 3.62 10.55 5.97
N ALA A 115 2.45 9.90 5.96
CA ALA A 115 1.16 10.58 5.77
C ALA A 115 0.90 11.68 6.83
N GLU A 116 1.33 11.48 8.08
CA GLU A 116 1.20 12.48 9.15
C GLU A 116 2.05 13.73 8.87
N LYS A 117 3.22 13.55 8.24
CA LYS A 117 4.20 14.62 7.96
C LYS A 117 3.92 15.40 6.68
N VAL A 118 3.31 14.81 5.65
CA VAL A 118 3.00 15.52 4.40
C VAL A 118 2.04 16.67 4.69
N ASP A 119 2.31 17.85 4.15
CA ASP A 119 1.45 19.02 4.34
C ASP A 119 0.03 18.81 3.77
N GLU A 120 -1.00 19.29 4.46
CA GLU A 120 -2.40 19.08 4.06
C GLU A 120 -2.74 19.78 2.73
N PHE A 121 -2.11 20.91 2.45
CA PHE A 121 -2.24 21.58 1.16
C PHE A 121 -1.65 20.69 0.06
N ALA A 122 -0.44 20.16 0.24
CA ALA A 122 0.19 19.26 -0.73
C ALA A 122 -0.58 17.94 -0.95
N ILE A 123 -1.30 17.46 0.07
CA ILE A 123 -2.16 16.26 -0.03
C ILE A 123 -3.31 16.47 -1.02
N ASN A 124 -3.87 17.69 -1.07
CA ASN A 124 -5.10 18.00 -1.80
C ASN A 124 -4.89 18.81 -3.09
N ASP A 125 -3.85 19.64 -3.14
CA ASP A 125 -3.59 20.47 -4.31
C ASP A 125 -2.97 19.62 -5.43
N ALA A 126 -3.81 19.35 -6.42
CA ALA A 126 -3.46 18.50 -7.54
C ALA A 126 -2.70 19.24 -8.66
N ASP A 127 -2.63 20.57 -8.59
CA ASP A 127 -1.97 21.42 -9.58
C ASP A 127 -0.51 21.71 -9.22
N VAL A 128 -0.11 21.45 -7.97
CA VAL A 128 1.29 21.64 -7.49
C VAL A 128 2.27 20.72 -8.22
N PHE A 129 1.82 19.55 -8.67
CA PHE A 129 2.69 18.52 -9.25
C PHE A 129 2.29 18.23 -10.70
N ALA A 130 2.94 18.90 -11.65
CA ALA A 130 2.57 18.84 -13.07
C ALA A 130 2.43 17.41 -13.64
N TRP A 131 3.32 16.48 -13.23
CA TRP A 131 3.29 15.08 -13.70
C TRP A 131 2.04 14.31 -13.25
N ARG A 132 1.31 14.82 -12.24
CA ARG A 132 0.11 14.19 -11.69
C ARG A 132 -1.14 14.43 -12.51
N GLU A 133 -1.11 15.37 -13.45
CA GLU A 133 -2.24 15.69 -14.33
C GLU A 133 -3.54 15.99 -13.56
N GLY A 134 -3.45 16.77 -12.46
CA GLY A 134 -4.61 17.11 -11.64
C GLY A 134 -5.08 15.99 -10.70
N ARG A 135 -4.26 14.94 -10.47
CA ARG A 135 -4.50 13.90 -9.47
C ARG A 135 -3.83 14.23 -8.13
N PRO A 136 -4.59 14.47 -7.05
CA PRO A 136 -4.02 14.85 -5.76
C PRO A 136 -3.16 13.74 -5.16
N LEU A 137 -2.27 14.11 -4.25
CA LEU A 137 -1.37 13.16 -3.60
C LEU A 137 -2.10 12.21 -2.65
N TRP A 138 -3.23 12.62 -2.06
CA TRP A 138 -4.04 11.73 -1.23
C TRP A 138 -4.45 10.46 -1.97
N TYR A 139 -4.60 10.51 -3.29
CA TYR A 139 -4.97 9.35 -4.10
C TYR A 139 -3.85 8.29 -4.14
N ILE A 140 -2.57 8.71 -4.23
CA ILE A 140 -1.44 7.77 -4.06
C ILE A 140 -1.48 7.17 -2.66
N ILE A 141 -1.65 8.02 -1.63
CA ILE A 141 -1.66 7.55 -0.25
C ILE A 141 -2.78 6.52 -0.06
N ALA A 142 -3.99 6.82 -0.52
CA ALA A 142 -5.15 5.95 -0.43
C ALA A 142 -4.94 4.60 -1.13
N ALA A 143 -4.49 4.63 -2.39
CA ALA A 143 -4.27 3.46 -3.22
C ALA A 143 -3.17 2.52 -2.70
N ASN A 144 -2.31 2.99 -1.79
CA ASN A 144 -1.21 2.22 -1.19
C ASN A 144 -1.38 2.04 0.32
N THR A 145 -2.52 2.46 0.87
CA THR A 145 -2.84 2.28 2.29
C THR A 145 -4.29 1.80 2.42
N TYR A 146 -5.24 2.64 2.81
CA TYR A 146 -6.55 2.18 3.24
C TYR A 146 -7.38 1.49 2.15
N TRP A 147 -7.29 1.88 0.87
CA TRP A 147 -7.94 1.12 -0.22
C TRP A 147 -7.26 -0.22 -0.47
N HIS A 148 -5.93 -0.25 -0.37
CA HIS A 148 -5.14 -1.47 -0.54
C HIS A 148 -5.37 -2.45 0.61
N TYR A 149 -5.43 -1.96 1.85
CA TYR A 149 -5.74 -2.76 3.02
C TYR A 149 -7.16 -3.34 2.95
N GLU A 150 -8.13 -2.55 2.46
CA GLU A 150 -9.50 -3.00 2.25
C GLU A 150 -9.56 -4.12 1.19
N GLU A 151 -8.87 -3.95 0.05
CA GLU A 151 -8.73 -4.98 -1.00
C GLU A 151 -8.19 -6.30 -0.44
N HIS A 152 -7.08 -6.25 0.31
CA HIS A 152 -6.46 -7.45 0.88
C HIS A 152 -7.24 -8.04 2.05
N PHE A 153 -7.94 -7.21 2.82
CA PHE A 153 -8.88 -7.69 3.82
C PHE A 153 -9.99 -8.51 3.17
N GLU A 154 -10.62 -8.01 2.10
CA GLU A 154 -11.62 -8.76 1.35
C GLU A 154 -11.08 -10.06 0.77
N LEU A 155 -9.84 -10.04 0.25
CA LEU A 155 -9.17 -11.23 -0.27
C LEU A 155 -9.03 -12.29 0.83
N PHE A 156 -8.49 -11.93 1.99
CA PHE A 156 -8.33 -12.85 3.10
C PHE A 156 -9.66 -13.30 3.69
N GLN A 157 -10.70 -12.46 3.71
CA GLN A 157 -12.05 -12.88 4.10
C GLN A 157 -12.60 -13.96 3.17
N LYS A 158 -12.42 -13.80 1.84
CA LYS A 158 -12.86 -14.80 0.85
C LYS A 158 -12.05 -16.11 0.97
N TRP A 159 -10.76 -16.01 1.28
CA TRP A 159 -9.89 -17.17 1.49
C TRP A 159 -10.24 -17.95 2.77
N ASN A 160 -10.48 -17.26 3.88
CA ASN A 160 -10.73 -17.84 5.21
C ASN A 160 -12.14 -18.45 5.37
N VAL A 161 -12.99 -18.37 4.35
CA VAL A 161 -14.31 -19.05 4.29
C VAL A 161 -14.22 -20.42 3.58
N LYS A 162 -13.00 -20.90 3.28
CA LYS A 162 -12.78 -22.24 2.71
C LYS A 162 -12.55 -23.32 3.75
#